data_AF-A0A540L1K2-F1
#
_entry.id   AF-A0A540L1K2-F1
#
_cell.length_a   1.000
_cell.length_b   1.000
_cell.length_c   1.000
_cell.angle_alpha   90.00
_cell.angle_beta   90.00
_cell.angle_gamma   90.00
#
_symmetry.space_group_name_H-M   'P 1'
#
loop_
_entity.id
_entity.type
_entity.pdbx_description
1 polymer ?
#
loop_
_entity_poly.entity_id
_entity_poly.type
_entity_poly.pdbx_seq_one_letter_code
_entity_poly.pdbx_strand_id
1 'polypeptide(L)'
;MVLVRLEECNNCLSLPPLGKLPHLKELYIRGMNAVESVGAEFYGECSLPFPLLETLEFVDMQHWKVWLPFQTDHRGSVFPCLKTLLVRKCSKLEGKLPENLDSLASLEIVKCEELLVSIANYKQLRQLNIDGCKGVVHTAAKVEFELLESLYLSNISELTSLQTGELCRNGLNMVRDLKINGCEELTSSLKNEAILLQQLISLGCLEIEDNSLLVEELGKEADELLQLQILGCKLEFLKLKKCKNLLKLPEGLNQLSSLQELRIHECSSLVSFPDVGLPPSLKDIEITECHSLIYFAKSQIPQNLRRIQIRDCRSLRSLVDNEVVGSCSSSSHNCLEYLNIERCQSLTLLSLSDQLVRALRELDIYDCEQLEFLAPDGLFCNNTNYCLENFRIRRCQNLKSLPRLSGGIRGSNLREIRITDCDRLEALPEDMHNFNSLEKLIIDYREGLTCSFPANLTSLMIWKVKSCKSLWELEWGLHRLTSLRYLWIGGEDPDMVSFPPDMVRMETLLPKSLTELSIGGFPNLKKLSSKGFQFLTSLESLELWDCPKLASIPKEGLPLSLTELCIYGCPVLKERCQPGKGRYWHKISHIPYIDIDWKMI
;
A
#
# COMPACT_ATOMS: atom_id res chain seq x y z
N MET A 1 18.93 35.38 1.67
CA MET A 1 19.34 33.96 1.74
C MET A 1 20.39 33.75 0.67
N VAL A 2 21.61 33.37 1.03
CA VAL A 2 22.68 33.13 0.06
C VAL A 2 22.93 31.62 0.02
N LEU A 3 22.76 31.04 -1.16
CA LEU A 3 22.92 29.63 -1.44
C LEU A 3 23.97 29.48 -2.55
N VAL A 4 24.85 28.50 -2.40
CA VAL A 4 25.81 28.11 -3.45
C VAL A 4 25.64 26.63 -3.74
N ARG A 5 25.53 26.30 -5.04
CA ARG A 5 25.50 24.94 -5.58
C ARG A 5 26.67 24.78 -6.54
N LEU A 6 27.51 23.80 -6.28
CA LEU A 6 28.53 23.32 -7.20
C LEU A 6 28.10 21.91 -7.62
N GLU A 7 27.80 21.71 -8.90
CA GLU A 7 27.29 20.44 -9.42
C GLU A 7 28.11 20.03 -10.65
N GLU A 8 28.51 18.76 -10.71
CA GLU A 8 29.18 18.12 -11.86
C GLU A 8 30.51 18.76 -12.29
N CYS A 9 31.19 19.46 -11.39
CA CYS A 9 32.53 20.02 -11.58
C CYS A 9 33.63 18.95 -11.45
N ASN A 10 33.51 17.88 -12.23
CA ASN A 10 34.26 16.63 -12.07
C ASN A 10 35.79 16.76 -12.17
N ASN A 11 36.29 17.79 -12.89
CA ASN A 11 37.72 18.01 -13.13
C ASN A 11 38.39 18.99 -12.14
N CYS A 12 37.63 19.57 -11.20
CA CYS A 12 38.18 20.49 -10.21
C CYS A 12 39.03 19.73 -9.20
N LEU A 13 40.30 20.12 -9.08
CA LEU A 13 41.26 19.51 -8.14
C LEU A 13 41.10 20.02 -6.71
N SER A 14 40.47 21.18 -6.52
CA SER A 14 40.23 21.79 -5.21
C SER A 14 38.90 22.52 -5.16
N LEU A 15 38.37 22.70 -3.95
CA LEU A 15 37.22 23.54 -3.70
C LEU A 15 37.61 25.03 -3.67
N PRO A 16 36.73 25.94 -4.13
CA PRO A 16 36.95 27.37 -3.96
C PRO A 16 36.88 27.77 -2.47
N PRO A 17 37.47 28.92 -2.08
CA PRO A 17 37.49 29.41 -0.70
C PRO A 17 36.14 29.99 -0.27
N LEU A 18 35.13 29.13 -0.21
CA LEU A 18 33.74 29.47 0.09
C LEU A 18 33.54 29.91 1.54
N GLY A 19 34.46 29.55 2.45
CA GLY A 19 34.41 30.00 3.83
C GLY A 19 34.57 31.51 3.99
N LYS A 20 35.08 32.21 2.97
CA LYS A 20 35.16 33.68 2.91
C LYS A 20 33.80 34.37 2.71
N LEU A 21 32.73 33.62 2.41
CA LEU A 21 31.42 34.19 2.12
C LEU A 21 30.62 34.41 3.43
N PRO A 22 30.50 35.65 3.94
CA PRO A 22 29.98 35.90 5.29
C PRO A 22 28.46 35.69 5.43
N HIS A 23 27.74 35.66 4.30
CA HIS A 23 26.28 35.53 4.27
C HIS A 23 25.79 34.17 3.77
N LEU A 24 26.70 33.25 3.46
CA LEU A 24 26.37 31.93 2.95
C LEU A 24 25.62 31.12 4.01
N LYS A 25 24.42 30.66 3.66
CA LYS A 25 23.54 29.85 4.53
C LYS A 25 23.45 28.39 4.08
N GLU A 26 23.47 28.16 2.78
CA GLU A 26 23.33 26.81 2.22
C GLU A 26 24.41 26.55 1.20
N LEU A 27 25.09 25.41 1.35
CA LEU A 27 26.16 24.98 0.47
C LEU A 27 25.96 23.54 0.05
N TYR A 28 25.85 23.33 -1.25
CA TYR A 28 25.72 22.02 -1.87
C TYR A 28 26.88 21.78 -2.83
N ILE A 29 27.59 20.67 -2.63
CA ILE A 29 28.73 20.28 -3.44
C ILE A 29 28.47 18.85 -3.93
N ARG A 30 28.28 18.70 -5.23
CA ARG A 30 27.91 17.44 -5.87
C ARG A 30 28.76 17.15 -7.10
N GLY A 31 29.21 15.91 -7.28
CA GLY A 31 29.92 15.51 -8.50
C GLY A 31 31.26 16.25 -8.70
N MET A 32 31.99 16.51 -7.61
CA MET A 32 33.33 17.13 -7.64
C MET A 32 34.41 16.06 -7.49
N ASN A 33 34.42 15.12 -8.43
CA ASN A 33 35.12 13.84 -8.29
C ASN A 33 36.64 13.91 -8.21
N ALA A 34 37.29 14.92 -8.81
CA ALA A 34 38.76 15.05 -8.78
C ALA A 34 39.32 15.68 -7.49
N VAL A 35 38.48 16.16 -6.58
CA VAL A 35 38.93 16.72 -5.29
C VAL A 35 39.41 15.58 -4.39
N GLU A 36 40.68 15.63 -3.97
CA GLU A 36 41.28 14.61 -3.07
C GLU A 36 41.24 14.99 -1.59
N SER A 37 41.24 16.28 -1.27
CA SER A 37 41.23 16.78 0.11
C SER A 37 40.39 18.04 0.24
N VAL A 38 39.75 18.19 1.39
CA VAL A 38 39.04 19.41 1.78
C VAL A 38 39.66 19.97 3.04
N GLY A 39 40.25 21.16 2.96
CA GLY A 39 41.01 21.77 4.04
C GLY A 39 41.06 23.30 3.97
N ALA A 40 42.25 23.86 4.22
CA ALA A 40 42.49 25.30 4.32
C ALA A 40 41.99 26.09 3.10
N GLU A 41 42.10 25.52 1.90
CA GLU A 41 41.65 26.11 0.64
C GLU A 41 40.14 26.35 0.60
N PHE A 42 39.35 25.50 1.26
CA PHE A 42 37.90 25.60 1.33
C PHE A 42 37.44 26.63 2.37
N TYR A 43 38.08 26.66 3.54
CA TYR A 43 37.79 27.63 4.60
C TYR A 43 38.23 29.05 4.21
N GLY A 44 39.35 29.16 3.48
CA GLY A 44 39.99 30.43 3.16
C GLY A 44 40.75 31.04 4.34
N GLU A 45 41.66 31.97 4.04
CA GLU A 45 42.45 32.75 5.03
C GLU A 45 41.57 33.77 5.80
N CYS A 46 40.57 33.30 6.54
CA CYS A 46 39.67 34.13 7.34
C CYS A 46 39.68 33.69 8.80
N SER A 47 39.46 34.61 9.74
CA SER A 47 39.46 34.32 11.17
C SER A 47 38.29 33.44 11.62
N LEU A 48 37.15 33.50 10.92
CA LEU A 48 35.92 32.75 11.19
C LEU A 48 35.28 32.35 9.86
N PRO A 49 35.61 31.18 9.29
CA PRO A 49 34.96 30.67 8.09
C PRO A 49 33.48 30.34 8.37
N PHE A 50 32.62 30.45 7.35
CA PHE A 50 31.21 29.99 7.38
C PHE A 50 30.37 30.46 8.60
N PRO A 51 30.34 31.77 8.93
CA PRO A 51 29.71 32.24 10.17
C PRO A 51 28.19 32.04 10.23
N LEU A 52 27.50 31.89 9.10
CA LEU A 52 26.05 31.76 9.00
C LEU A 52 25.60 30.48 8.27
N LEU A 53 26.51 29.54 7.99
CA LEU A 53 26.17 28.33 7.24
C LEU A 53 25.26 27.43 8.09
N GLU A 54 24.07 27.14 7.57
CA GLU A 54 23.04 26.32 8.22
C GLU A 54 22.97 24.91 7.62
N THR A 55 23.24 24.77 6.31
CA THR A 55 23.21 23.47 5.60
C THR A 55 24.47 23.27 4.78
N LEU A 56 25.11 22.12 4.97
CA LEU A 56 26.28 21.68 4.22
C LEU A 56 26.04 20.27 3.67
N GLU A 57 26.15 20.13 2.35
CA GLU A 57 25.95 18.85 1.67
C GLU A 57 27.11 18.54 0.73
N PHE A 58 27.66 17.33 0.87
CA PHE A 58 28.61 16.70 -0.04
C PHE A 58 28.00 15.43 -0.64
N VAL A 59 27.94 15.33 -1.95
CA VAL A 59 27.44 14.14 -2.64
C VAL A 59 28.37 13.75 -3.77
N ASP A 60 28.68 12.46 -3.86
CA ASP A 60 29.39 11.90 -5.02
C ASP A 60 30.74 12.60 -5.27
N MET A 61 31.61 12.56 -4.25
CA MET A 61 33.00 13.03 -4.33
C MET A 61 33.95 11.82 -4.28
N GLN A 62 34.09 11.13 -5.41
CA GLN A 62 34.68 9.79 -5.47
C GLN A 62 36.17 9.68 -5.12
N HIS A 63 36.95 10.76 -5.25
CA HIS A 63 38.38 10.75 -4.88
C HIS A 63 38.69 11.46 -3.56
N TRP A 64 37.68 11.98 -2.86
CA TRP A 64 37.90 12.70 -1.62
C TRP A 64 38.33 11.74 -0.52
N LYS A 65 39.56 11.95 -0.01
CA LYS A 65 40.20 11.09 0.99
C LYS A 65 40.21 11.68 2.38
N VAL A 66 40.45 12.99 2.53
CA VAL A 66 40.68 13.58 3.85
C VAL A 66 39.93 14.88 4.01
N TRP A 67 39.25 15.02 5.16
CA TRP A 67 38.75 16.30 5.65
C TRP A 67 39.70 16.83 6.72
N LEU A 68 40.47 17.86 6.37
CA LEU A 68 41.43 18.48 7.27
C LEU A 68 40.74 19.49 8.19
N PRO A 69 41.03 19.48 9.51
CA PRO A 69 40.48 20.45 10.44
C PRO A 69 41.04 21.85 10.16
N PHE A 70 40.26 22.87 10.48
CA PHE A 70 40.73 24.25 10.46
C PHE A 70 41.66 24.49 11.65
N GLN A 71 42.93 24.79 11.38
CA GLN A 71 43.93 25.04 12.43
C GLN A 71 43.84 26.48 12.92
N THR A 72 43.31 26.69 14.13
CA THR A 72 43.48 27.97 14.85
C THR A 72 43.79 27.75 16.32
N ASP A 73 44.68 28.61 16.84
CA ASP A 73 44.99 28.77 18.27
C ASP A 73 43.79 29.32 19.10
N HIS A 74 42.67 29.57 18.42
CA HIS A 74 41.43 30.08 18.98
C HIS A 74 40.35 29.00 19.01
N ARG A 75 39.67 28.93 20.15
CA ARG A 75 38.65 27.95 20.54
C ARG A 75 37.32 28.06 19.77
N GLY A 76 37.33 28.61 18.56
CA GLY A 76 36.12 28.89 17.76
C GLY A 76 35.75 27.71 16.85
N SER A 77 34.45 27.39 16.77
CA SER A 77 33.94 26.38 15.83
C SER A 77 33.93 26.94 14.40
N VAL A 78 34.35 26.12 13.43
CA VAL A 78 34.33 26.40 11.97
C VAL A 78 32.90 26.59 11.46
N PHE A 79 31.93 25.97 12.14
CA PHE A 79 30.55 25.88 11.69
C PHE A 79 29.60 26.23 12.84
N PRO A 80 29.59 27.49 13.32
CA PRO A 80 28.86 27.86 14.53
C PRO A 80 27.33 27.73 14.39
N CYS A 81 26.80 27.87 13.18
CA CYS A 81 25.35 27.85 12.91
C CYS A 81 24.87 26.62 12.14
N LEU A 82 25.73 25.62 11.91
CA LEU A 82 25.40 24.48 11.07
C LEU A 82 24.35 23.59 11.75
N LYS A 83 23.21 23.45 11.09
CA LYS A 83 22.06 22.65 11.55
C LYS A 83 21.98 21.31 10.85
N THR A 84 22.41 21.23 9.60
CA THR A 84 22.30 20.02 8.78
C THR A 84 23.60 19.73 8.05
N LEU A 85 24.14 18.53 8.26
CA LEU A 85 25.30 18.02 7.54
C LEU A 85 24.93 16.73 6.82
N LEU A 86 25.11 16.70 5.51
CA LEU A 86 24.90 15.51 4.68
C LEU A 86 26.19 15.15 3.93
N VAL A 87 26.63 13.90 4.06
CA VAL A 87 27.74 13.34 3.26
C VAL A 87 27.26 12.04 2.64
N ARG A 88 27.16 12.00 1.31
CA ARG A 88 26.62 10.84 0.58
C ARG A 88 27.57 10.38 -0.52
N LYS A 89 27.74 9.06 -0.65
CA LYS A 89 28.51 8.42 -1.73
C LYS A 89 29.96 8.94 -1.83
N CYS A 90 30.60 9.20 -0.70
CA CYS A 90 32.01 9.64 -0.62
C CYS A 90 32.84 8.47 -0.09
N SER A 91 33.06 7.45 -0.92
CA SER A 91 33.54 6.13 -0.51
C SER A 91 34.97 6.12 0.04
N LYS A 92 35.85 6.99 -0.48
CA LYS A 92 37.26 7.08 -0.07
C LYS A 92 37.51 7.99 1.13
N LEU A 93 36.46 8.62 1.68
CA LEU A 93 36.63 9.58 2.75
C LEU A 93 37.06 8.87 4.04
N GLU A 94 38.29 9.12 4.46
CA GLU A 94 38.92 8.61 5.67
C GLU A 94 38.94 9.67 6.78
N GLY A 95 39.14 9.21 8.02
CA GLY A 95 39.34 10.08 9.18
C GLY A 95 38.06 10.35 9.98
N LYS A 96 37.96 11.56 10.54
CA LYS A 96 36.85 11.99 11.41
C LYS A 96 36.16 13.22 10.81
N LEU A 97 34.88 13.38 11.12
CA LEU A 97 34.15 14.62 10.87
C LEU A 97 34.69 15.76 11.76
N PRO A 98 34.48 17.04 11.36
CA PRO A 98 34.84 18.19 12.18
C PRO A 98 34.23 18.11 13.59
N GLU A 99 35.04 18.36 14.62
CA GLU A 99 34.60 18.38 16.01
C GLU A 99 33.88 19.70 16.37
N ASN A 100 33.06 19.69 17.43
CA ASN A 100 32.34 20.87 17.98
C ASN A 100 31.27 21.47 17.06
N LEU A 101 30.35 20.64 16.56
CA LEU A 101 29.15 21.06 15.82
C LEU A 101 27.95 21.20 16.77
N ASP A 102 28.03 22.11 17.74
CA ASP A 102 27.04 22.25 18.83
C ASP A 102 25.61 22.57 18.34
N SER A 103 25.47 23.22 17.17
CA SER A 103 24.19 23.61 16.55
C SER A 103 23.57 22.52 15.66
N LEU A 104 24.26 21.39 15.47
CA LEU A 104 23.86 20.36 14.51
C LEU A 104 22.59 19.64 14.99
N ALA A 105 21.52 19.75 14.21
CA ALA A 105 20.24 19.13 14.48
C ALA A 105 20.04 17.83 13.70
N SER A 106 20.64 17.70 12.52
CA SER A 106 20.53 16.53 11.65
C SER A 106 21.86 16.19 11.01
N LEU A 107 22.30 14.94 11.18
CA LEU A 107 23.49 14.37 10.57
C LEU A 107 23.10 13.17 9.71
N GLU A 108 23.48 13.21 8.43
CA GLU A 108 23.27 12.10 7.51
C GLU A 108 24.57 11.70 6.80
N ILE A 109 24.97 10.45 6.99
CA ILE A 109 26.12 9.82 6.34
C ILE A 109 25.64 8.59 5.59
N VAL A 110 25.80 8.56 4.27
CA VAL A 110 25.32 7.44 3.42
C VAL A 110 26.41 6.99 2.45
N LYS A 111 26.73 5.69 2.43
CA LYS A 111 27.73 5.09 1.52
C LYS A 111 29.09 5.79 1.58
N CYS A 112 29.64 5.89 2.78
CA CYS A 112 30.97 6.45 3.07
C CYS A 112 31.81 5.38 3.77
N GLU A 113 32.22 4.37 3.00
CA GLU A 113 32.71 3.07 3.49
C GLU A 113 33.97 3.17 4.36
N GLU A 114 34.87 4.12 4.09
CA GLU A 114 36.11 4.31 4.88
C GLU A 114 35.95 5.29 6.05
N LEU A 115 34.79 5.95 6.18
CA LEU A 115 34.59 6.99 7.18
C LEU A 115 34.28 6.39 8.55
N LEU A 116 35.10 6.76 9.53
CA LEU A 116 34.84 6.52 10.94
C LEU A 116 34.04 7.70 11.52
N VAL A 117 32.75 7.50 11.76
CA VAL A 117 31.88 8.55 12.28
C VAL A 117 32.12 8.70 13.78
N SER A 118 32.91 9.72 14.15
CA SER A 118 33.06 10.14 15.54
C SER A 118 31.90 11.04 15.92
N ILE A 119 31.08 10.60 16.86
CA ILE A 119 29.98 11.41 17.39
C ILE A 119 30.47 12.01 18.72
N ALA A 120 30.78 13.31 18.69
CA ALA A 120 31.34 14.03 19.82
C ALA A 120 30.49 15.28 20.11
N ASN A 121 29.75 15.27 21.23
CA ASN A 121 29.18 16.48 21.84
C ASN A 121 28.16 17.27 20.96
N TYR A 122 27.31 16.60 20.17
CA TYR A 122 26.24 17.25 19.41
C TYR A 122 24.99 17.51 20.27
N LYS A 123 25.01 18.60 21.05
CA LYS A 123 23.97 18.93 22.03
C LYS A 123 22.56 19.12 21.45
N GLN A 124 22.46 19.49 20.18
CA GLN A 124 21.19 19.79 19.52
C GLN A 124 20.73 18.70 18.55
N LEU A 125 21.42 17.55 18.50
CA LEU A 125 21.15 16.51 17.51
C LEU A 125 19.80 15.85 17.80
N ARG A 126 18.90 15.95 16.82
CA ARG A 126 17.57 15.32 16.85
C ARG A 126 17.47 14.12 15.94
N GLN A 127 18.22 14.13 14.84
CA GLN A 127 18.21 13.07 13.84
C GLN A 127 19.63 12.64 13.47
N LEU A 128 19.85 11.34 13.52
CA LEU A 128 21.10 10.71 13.10
C LEU A 128 20.81 9.59 12.12
N ASN A 129 21.37 9.69 10.91
CA ASN A 129 21.26 8.68 9.86
C ASN A 129 22.65 8.26 9.41
N ILE A 130 22.97 6.99 9.59
CA ILE A 130 24.25 6.40 9.19
C ILE A 130 23.95 5.11 8.41
N ASP A 131 24.29 5.08 7.12
CA ASP A 131 24.16 3.92 6.24
C ASP A 131 25.46 3.66 5.48
N GLY A 132 26.07 2.49 5.61
CA GLY A 132 27.24 2.10 4.83
C GLY A 132 28.49 2.91 5.18
N CYS A 133 28.92 2.85 6.44
CA CYS A 133 30.17 3.47 6.91
C CYS A 133 31.07 2.47 7.63
N LYS A 134 32.35 2.83 7.80
CA LYS A 134 33.34 1.97 8.45
C LYS A 134 32.94 1.57 9.86
N GLY A 135 32.57 2.56 10.66
CA GLY A 135 32.26 2.39 12.08
C GLY A 135 31.75 3.67 12.70
N VAL A 136 31.12 3.56 13.86
CA VAL A 136 30.62 4.69 14.64
C VAL A 136 31.27 4.65 16.02
N VAL A 137 31.94 5.73 16.40
CA VAL A 137 32.65 5.84 17.68
C VAL A 137 32.07 6.98 18.50
N HIS A 138 31.70 6.68 19.74
CA HIS A 138 31.39 7.69 20.74
C HIS A 138 32.63 8.00 21.56
N THR A 139 33.11 9.23 21.53
CA THR A 139 34.21 9.66 22.39
C THR A 139 33.64 10.15 23.71
N ALA A 140 33.94 9.43 24.80
CA ALA A 140 33.45 9.59 26.17
C ALA A 140 33.68 10.96 26.83
N ALA A 141 33.09 12.02 26.28
CA ALA A 141 33.14 13.37 26.80
C ALA A 141 31.75 13.81 27.30
N LYS A 142 31.33 13.29 28.46
CA LYS A 142 30.37 13.91 29.41
C LYS A 142 29.00 14.42 28.91
N VAL A 143 28.56 14.12 27.68
CA VAL A 143 27.32 14.67 27.13
C VAL A 143 26.42 13.54 26.62
N GLU A 144 25.19 13.52 27.14
CA GLU A 144 24.11 12.62 26.77
C GLU A 144 23.38 13.17 25.54
N PHE A 145 22.82 12.31 24.68
CA PHE A 145 21.98 12.74 23.57
C PHE A 145 20.57 13.09 24.06
N GLU A 146 20.46 14.21 24.78
CA GLU A 146 19.21 14.61 25.45
C GLU A 146 18.05 14.90 24.48
N LEU A 147 18.34 15.19 23.20
CA LEU A 147 17.35 15.62 22.20
C LEU A 147 17.21 14.66 21.00
N LEU A 148 17.89 13.52 20.99
CA LEU A 148 17.86 12.61 19.85
C LEU A 148 16.49 11.91 19.77
N GLU A 149 15.73 12.23 18.72
CA GLU A 149 14.38 11.72 18.51
C GLU A 149 14.38 10.55 17.51
N SER A 150 15.25 10.60 16.50
CA SER A 150 15.30 9.62 15.41
C SER A 150 16.72 9.12 15.14
N LEU A 151 16.87 7.80 15.05
CA LEU A 151 18.13 7.14 14.74
C LEU A 151 17.93 6.09 13.64
N TYR A 152 18.76 6.16 12.60
CA TYR A 152 18.89 5.12 11.59
C TYR A 152 20.33 4.64 11.49
N LEU A 153 20.55 3.34 11.68
CA LEU A 153 21.84 2.67 11.55
C LEU A 153 21.72 1.53 10.54
N SER A 154 22.62 1.50 9.56
CA SER A 154 22.57 0.53 8.46
C SER A 154 23.97 0.17 7.95
N ASN A 155 24.21 -1.12 7.69
CA ASN A 155 25.42 -1.62 7.02
C ASN A 155 26.75 -1.06 7.58
N ILE A 156 26.97 -1.18 8.89
CA ILE A 156 28.18 -0.68 9.55
C ILE A 156 29.16 -1.84 9.74
N SER A 157 30.38 -1.72 9.21
CA SER A 157 31.31 -2.86 9.03
C SER A 157 32.20 -3.21 10.24
N GLU A 158 32.56 -2.23 11.07
CA GLU A 158 33.51 -2.39 12.19
C GLU A 158 32.91 -1.82 13.49
N LEU A 159 31.78 -2.36 13.97
CA LEU A 159 31.20 -1.97 15.27
C LEU A 159 31.80 -2.82 16.39
N THR A 160 32.89 -2.35 16.99
CA THR A 160 33.38 -2.98 18.22
C THR A 160 32.33 -2.89 19.33
N SER A 161 32.06 -4.03 20.00
CA SER A 161 30.95 -4.17 20.96
C SER A 161 30.98 -3.18 22.14
N LEU A 162 32.18 -2.72 22.51
CA LEU A 162 32.39 -1.73 23.57
C LEU A 162 31.94 -0.32 23.15
N GLN A 163 32.09 0.05 21.88
CA GLN A 163 31.76 1.39 21.38
C GLN A 163 30.26 1.54 21.08
N THR A 164 29.62 0.46 20.64
CA THR A 164 28.15 0.36 20.49
C THR A 164 27.43 0.34 21.83
N GLY A 165 27.94 -0.39 22.83
CA GLY A 165 27.34 -0.44 24.16
C GLY A 165 27.17 0.95 24.76
N GLU A 166 28.21 1.80 24.70
CA GLU A 166 28.15 3.17 25.19
C GLU A 166 27.17 4.07 24.40
N LEU A 167 27.16 3.96 23.07
CA LEU A 167 26.18 4.66 22.22
C LEU A 167 24.75 4.26 22.59
N CYS A 168 24.52 2.96 22.74
CA CYS A 168 23.22 2.40 23.03
C CYS A 168 22.73 2.72 24.45
N ARG A 169 23.65 2.80 25.43
CA ARG A 169 23.36 3.05 26.84
C ARG A 169 23.09 4.52 27.16
N ASN A 170 23.80 5.45 26.51
CA ASN A 170 23.72 6.87 26.82
C ASN A 170 22.94 7.68 25.76
N GLY A 171 22.80 7.16 24.53
CA GLY A 171 22.20 7.90 23.43
C GLY A 171 20.78 7.51 23.04
N LEU A 172 20.32 6.32 23.41
CA LEU A 172 19.04 5.79 22.91
C LEU A 172 17.86 5.94 23.88
N ASN A 173 18.11 6.43 25.09
CA ASN A 173 17.07 6.54 26.13
C ASN A 173 15.94 7.51 25.76
N MET A 174 16.18 8.47 24.86
CA MET A 174 15.18 9.45 24.40
C MET A 174 14.69 9.22 22.96
N VAL A 175 15.26 8.24 22.24
CA VAL A 175 14.92 7.96 20.85
C VAL A 175 13.49 7.44 20.78
N ARG A 176 12.68 8.03 19.91
CA ARG A 176 11.31 7.59 19.63
C ARG A 176 11.27 6.71 18.39
N ASP A 177 12.04 7.05 17.37
CA ASP A 177 12.07 6.35 16.09
C ASP A 177 13.44 5.70 15.89
N LEU A 178 13.50 4.38 15.96
CA LEU A 178 14.73 3.60 15.74
C LEU A 178 14.60 2.73 14.52
N LYS A 179 15.56 2.84 13.60
CA LYS A 179 15.69 1.99 12.42
C LYS A 179 17.07 1.31 12.40
N ILE A 180 17.09 -0.01 12.26
CA ILE A 180 18.32 -0.81 12.23
C ILE A 180 18.30 -1.69 10.98
N ASN A 181 19.39 -1.72 10.21
CA ASN A 181 19.52 -2.56 9.01
C ASN A 181 20.86 -3.31 8.97
N GLY A 182 20.85 -4.64 8.93
CA GLY A 182 22.03 -5.46 8.62
C GLY A 182 23.20 -5.38 9.62
N CYS A 183 22.97 -4.96 10.87
CA CYS A 183 24.01 -4.79 11.89
C CYS A 183 24.04 -5.96 12.90
N GLU A 184 24.66 -7.09 12.56
CA GLU A 184 24.76 -8.27 13.45
C GLU A 184 25.58 -8.00 14.73
N GLU A 185 26.67 -7.21 14.63
CA GLU A 185 27.50 -6.81 15.78
C GLU A 185 26.75 -5.91 16.77
N LEU A 186 25.83 -5.09 16.27
CA LEU A 186 24.97 -4.26 17.12
C LEU A 186 24.00 -5.14 17.93
N THR A 187 23.46 -6.18 17.32
CA THR A 187 22.60 -7.15 18.02
C THR A 187 23.33 -7.86 19.15
N SER A 188 24.57 -8.32 18.92
CA SER A 188 25.35 -8.99 19.97
C SER A 188 25.73 -8.04 21.11
N SER A 189 25.94 -6.76 20.80
CA SER A 189 26.21 -5.72 21.79
C SER A 189 25.01 -5.44 22.69
N LEU A 190 23.82 -5.33 22.09
CA LEU A 190 22.57 -5.10 22.84
C LEU A 190 22.27 -6.24 23.82
N LYS A 191 22.54 -7.49 23.40
CA LYS A 191 22.35 -8.70 24.20
C LYS A 191 23.16 -8.74 25.49
N ASN A 192 24.41 -8.25 25.47
CA ASN A 192 25.33 -8.41 26.60
C ASN A 192 25.02 -7.49 27.80
N GLU A 193 24.22 -6.45 27.60
CA GLU A 193 24.01 -5.40 28.59
C GLU A 193 22.54 -5.13 28.95
N ALA A 194 21.59 -5.95 28.46
CA ALA A 194 20.15 -5.76 28.68
C ALA A 194 19.65 -4.35 28.28
N ILE A 195 20.28 -3.79 27.24
CA ILE A 195 20.07 -2.38 26.86
C ILE A 195 18.74 -2.19 26.13
N LEU A 196 18.30 -3.14 25.28
CA LEU A 196 17.11 -2.88 24.49
C LEU A 196 15.78 -2.94 25.29
N LEU A 197 15.78 -3.57 26.48
CA LEU A 197 14.75 -3.45 27.52
C LEU A 197 14.54 -1.99 27.96
N GLN A 198 15.61 -1.25 28.21
CA GLN A 198 15.51 0.16 28.62
C GLN A 198 14.99 1.02 27.47
N GLN A 199 15.34 0.68 26.23
CA GLN A 199 14.94 1.42 25.03
C GLN A 199 13.47 1.21 24.68
N LEU A 200 12.91 0.01 24.88
CA LEU A 200 11.50 -0.28 24.63
C LEU A 200 10.54 0.58 25.46
N ILE A 201 11.00 1.16 26.56
CA ILE A 201 10.21 2.06 27.42
C ILE A 201 10.03 3.44 26.77
N SER A 202 10.95 3.90 25.92
CA SER A 202 10.91 5.21 25.28
C SER A 202 10.54 5.17 23.79
N LEU A 203 10.87 4.09 23.09
CA LEU A 203 10.61 3.91 21.67
C LEU A 203 9.10 3.92 21.36
N GLY A 204 8.72 4.69 20.36
CA GLY A 204 7.38 4.68 19.76
C GLY A 204 7.33 3.90 18.44
N CYS A 205 8.44 3.89 17.69
CA CYS A 205 8.57 3.25 16.39
C CYS A 205 9.90 2.49 16.28
N LEU A 206 9.82 1.22 15.84
CA LEU A 206 10.98 0.37 15.61
C LEU A 206 10.88 -0.27 14.22
N GLU A 207 11.88 -0.03 13.37
CA GLU A 207 12.04 -0.70 12.08
C GLU A 207 13.33 -1.55 12.07
N ILE A 208 13.18 -2.85 11.83
CA ILE A 208 14.28 -3.81 11.75
C ILE A 208 14.32 -4.35 10.32
N GLU A 209 15.42 -4.10 9.61
CA GLU A 209 15.69 -4.64 8.28
C GLU A 209 16.89 -5.61 8.34
N ASP A 210 16.79 -6.76 7.67
CA ASP A 210 17.87 -7.75 7.51
C ASP A 210 18.59 -8.14 8.82
N ASN A 211 17.85 -8.25 9.94
CA ASN A 211 18.43 -8.57 11.25
C ASN A 211 17.49 -9.47 12.07
N SER A 212 17.44 -10.75 11.71
CA SER A 212 16.60 -11.74 12.39
C SER A 212 16.98 -11.96 13.86
N LEU A 213 18.26 -11.87 14.21
CA LEU A 213 18.73 -12.05 15.59
C LEU A 213 18.15 -10.97 16.52
N LEU A 214 18.06 -9.73 16.05
CA LEU A 214 17.50 -8.63 16.84
C LEU A 214 16.00 -8.84 17.11
N VAL A 215 15.28 -9.40 16.15
CA VAL A 215 13.86 -9.76 16.34
C VAL A 215 13.72 -10.83 17.41
N GLU A 216 14.56 -11.87 17.42
CA GLU A 216 14.53 -12.91 18.44
C GLU A 216 14.87 -12.39 19.84
N GLU A 217 15.89 -11.54 19.96
CA GLU A 217 16.26 -10.93 21.25
C GLU A 217 15.19 -9.95 21.74
N LEU A 218 14.56 -9.16 20.84
CA LEU A 218 13.39 -8.33 21.17
C LEU A 218 12.28 -9.16 21.83
N GLY A 219 12.06 -10.38 21.34
CA GLY A 219 11.12 -11.33 21.91
C GLY A 219 11.45 -11.73 23.35
N LYS A 220 12.69 -12.15 23.59
CA LYS A 220 13.16 -12.59 24.92
C LYS A 220 13.09 -11.46 25.93
N GLU A 221 13.53 -10.28 25.54
CA GLU A 221 13.49 -9.09 26.39
C GLU A 221 12.04 -8.66 26.68
N ALA A 222 11.13 -8.73 25.72
CA ALA A 222 9.72 -8.45 25.97
C ALA A 222 9.09 -9.41 27.01
N ASP A 223 9.50 -10.69 27.04
CA ASP A 223 9.09 -11.64 28.08
C ASP A 223 9.68 -11.30 29.47
N GLU A 224 10.93 -10.82 29.52
CA GLU A 224 11.58 -10.38 30.76
C GLU A 224 10.88 -9.15 31.37
N LEU A 225 10.38 -8.21 30.56
CA LEU A 225 9.61 -7.04 31.04
C LEU A 225 8.37 -7.45 31.85
N LEU A 226 7.69 -8.53 31.42
CA LEU A 226 6.53 -9.05 32.16
C LEU A 226 6.95 -9.62 33.52
N GLN A 227 8.06 -10.37 33.58
CA GLN A 227 8.57 -10.92 34.84
C GLN A 227 8.94 -9.81 35.84
N LEU A 228 9.45 -8.68 35.34
CA LEU A 228 9.86 -7.52 36.13
C LEU A 228 8.70 -6.56 36.48
N GLN A 229 7.46 -6.82 36.03
CA GLN A 229 6.29 -5.94 36.18
C GLN A 229 6.48 -4.51 35.60
N ILE A 230 7.37 -4.36 34.62
CA ILE A 230 7.65 -3.06 33.99
C ILE A 230 6.60 -2.82 32.91
N LEU A 231 5.48 -2.19 33.28
CA LEU A 231 4.31 -1.90 32.43
C LEU A 231 4.48 -0.71 31.46
N GLY A 232 5.71 -0.37 31.10
CA GLY A 232 6.05 0.94 30.51
C GLY A 232 6.38 0.98 29.01
N CYS A 233 6.26 -0.13 28.26
CA CYS A 233 6.64 -0.12 26.85
C CYS A 233 5.71 0.80 26.03
N LYS A 234 6.30 1.75 25.29
CA LYS A 234 5.58 2.75 24.49
C LYS A 234 5.57 2.44 23.00
N LEU A 235 6.10 1.28 22.60
CA LEU A 235 6.25 0.93 21.20
C LEU A 235 4.86 0.77 20.56
N GLU A 236 4.51 1.70 19.67
CA GLU A 236 3.22 1.75 18.96
C GLU A 236 3.31 1.14 17.55
N PHE A 237 4.48 1.22 16.92
CA PHE A 237 4.72 0.74 15.56
C PHE A 237 5.96 -0.16 15.49
N LEU A 238 5.80 -1.36 14.92
CA LEU A 238 6.90 -2.29 14.65
C LEU A 238 6.88 -2.70 13.18
N LYS A 239 8.02 -2.54 12.50
CA LYS A 239 8.20 -2.97 11.11
C LYS A 239 9.38 -3.92 10.99
N LEU A 240 9.13 -5.08 10.42
CA LEU A 240 10.12 -6.11 10.13
C LEU A 240 10.27 -6.22 8.61
N LYS A 241 11.50 -6.14 8.11
CA LYS A 241 11.78 -6.19 6.67
C LYS A 241 12.94 -7.12 6.35
N LYS A 242 12.79 -7.98 5.35
CA LYS A 242 13.87 -8.87 4.87
C LYS A 242 14.56 -9.70 5.96
N CYS A 243 13.86 -10.06 7.05
CA CYS A 243 14.43 -10.89 8.11
C CYS A 243 14.48 -12.36 7.67
N LYS A 244 15.47 -12.73 6.85
CA LYS A 244 15.55 -14.02 6.14
C LYS A 244 15.71 -15.26 7.03
N ASN A 245 16.22 -15.12 8.25
CA ASN A 245 16.38 -16.26 9.17
C ASN A 245 15.22 -16.37 10.19
N LEU A 246 14.23 -15.47 10.11
CA LEU A 246 13.10 -15.47 11.03
C LEU A 246 12.07 -16.53 10.61
N LEU A 247 12.10 -17.69 11.25
CA LEU A 247 11.17 -18.79 10.98
C LEU A 247 9.78 -18.57 11.61
N LYS A 248 9.76 -17.98 12.80
CA LYS A 248 8.56 -17.63 13.57
C LYS A 248 8.77 -16.30 14.26
N LEU A 249 7.69 -15.57 14.48
CA LEU A 249 7.73 -14.42 15.38
C LEU A 249 7.90 -14.90 16.83
N PRO A 250 8.70 -14.21 17.65
CA PRO A 250 8.92 -14.61 19.03
C PRO A 250 7.65 -14.48 19.88
N GLU A 251 7.52 -15.36 20.87
CA GLU A 251 6.36 -15.43 21.76
C GLU A 251 6.18 -14.14 22.58
N GLY A 252 7.26 -13.59 23.14
CA GLY A 252 7.20 -12.37 23.95
C GLY A 252 6.75 -11.10 23.25
N LEU A 253 6.58 -11.09 21.91
CA LEU A 253 5.93 -9.96 21.23
C LEU A 253 4.49 -9.72 21.71
N ASN A 254 3.83 -10.74 22.25
CA ASN A 254 2.50 -10.60 22.86
C ASN A 254 2.49 -9.66 24.09
N GLN A 255 3.66 -9.39 24.70
CA GLN A 255 3.80 -8.51 25.86
C GLN A 255 3.87 -7.02 25.50
N LEU A 256 3.99 -6.68 24.22
CA LEU A 256 4.04 -5.31 23.74
C LEU A 256 2.65 -4.66 23.80
N SER A 257 2.26 -4.28 25.02
CA SER A 257 0.92 -3.76 25.33
C SER A 257 0.57 -2.41 24.71
N SER A 258 1.52 -1.67 24.15
CA SER A 258 1.24 -0.42 23.42
C SER A 258 1.21 -0.59 21.90
N LEU A 259 1.60 -1.76 21.37
CA LEU A 259 1.78 -1.95 19.94
C LEU A 259 0.44 -1.92 19.20
N GLN A 260 0.27 -0.95 18.30
CA GLN A 260 -0.96 -0.73 17.54
C GLN A 260 -0.84 -1.21 16.09
N GLU A 261 0.37 -1.15 15.52
CA GLU A 261 0.62 -1.50 14.13
C GLU A 261 1.86 -2.39 13.96
N LEU A 262 1.70 -3.49 13.21
CA LEU A 262 2.76 -4.43 12.88
C LEU A 262 2.85 -4.61 11.36
N ARG A 263 4.01 -4.30 10.78
CA ARG A 263 4.28 -4.53 9.35
C ARG A 263 5.38 -5.54 9.16
N ILE A 264 5.18 -6.51 8.27
CA ILE A 264 6.13 -7.56 7.94
C ILE A 264 6.29 -7.64 6.43
N HIS A 265 7.47 -7.31 5.93
CA HIS A 265 7.74 -7.23 4.50
C HIS A 265 8.93 -8.10 4.11
N GLU A 266 8.81 -8.88 3.04
CA GLU A 266 9.93 -9.65 2.46
C GLU A 266 10.61 -10.63 3.46
N CYS A 267 9.94 -11.03 4.54
CA CYS A 267 10.43 -12.03 5.50
C CYS A 267 10.16 -13.44 4.95
N SER A 268 10.93 -13.83 3.94
CA SER A 268 10.64 -15.01 3.10
C SER A 268 10.60 -16.34 3.84
N SER A 269 11.26 -16.47 5.00
CA SER A 269 11.33 -17.71 5.77
C SER A 269 10.31 -17.80 6.89
N LEU A 270 9.51 -16.76 7.12
CA LEU A 270 8.48 -16.75 8.15
C LEU A 270 7.39 -17.76 7.78
N VAL A 271 7.24 -18.81 8.60
CA VAL A 271 6.30 -19.90 8.37
C VAL A 271 4.99 -19.68 9.12
N SER A 272 5.05 -19.18 10.35
CA SER A 272 3.89 -19.01 11.22
C SER A 272 4.07 -17.94 12.30
N PHE A 273 2.95 -17.52 12.87
CA PHE A 273 2.86 -16.66 14.06
C PHE A 273 2.92 -17.49 15.36
N PRO A 274 3.21 -16.86 16.53
CA PRO A 274 3.28 -17.54 17.82
C PRO A 274 1.91 -18.05 18.29
N ASP A 275 1.93 -19.18 19.01
CA ASP A 275 0.72 -19.82 19.55
C ASP A 275 0.07 -19.01 20.69
N VAL A 276 0.89 -18.25 21.42
CA VAL A 276 0.47 -17.40 22.57
C VAL A 276 -0.31 -16.14 22.16
N GLY A 277 -0.53 -15.94 20.86
CA GLY A 277 -1.27 -14.81 20.30
C GLY A 277 -0.41 -13.59 19.94
N LEU A 278 -1.03 -12.62 19.29
CA LEU A 278 -0.45 -11.31 18.97
C LEU A 278 -0.68 -10.31 20.13
N PRO A 279 0.09 -9.20 20.21
CA PRO A 279 -0.08 -8.19 21.25
C PRO A 279 -1.52 -7.65 21.33
N PRO A 280 -2.03 -7.39 22.55
CA PRO A 280 -3.44 -7.12 22.78
C PRO A 280 -3.91 -5.78 22.22
N SER A 281 -3.03 -4.79 22.06
CA SER A 281 -3.40 -3.47 21.53
C SER A 281 -3.30 -3.37 20.00
N LEU A 282 -2.90 -4.46 19.34
CA LEU A 282 -2.65 -4.48 17.90
C LEU A 282 -3.96 -4.35 17.12
N LYS A 283 -4.05 -3.31 16.29
CA LYS A 283 -5.20 -2.96 15.46
C LYS A 283 -4.94 -3.25 13.99
N ASP A 284 -3.73 -2.95 13.52
CA ASP A 284 -3.41 -2.97 12.11
C ASP A 284 -2.23 -3.90 11.83
N ILE A 285 -2.41 -4.82 10.88
CA ILE A 285 -1.35 -5.72 10.44
C ILE A 285 -1.23 -5.74 8.92
N GLU A 286 -0.01 -5.54 8.42
CA GLU A 286 0.34 -5.63 7.01
C GLU A 286 1.44 -6.67 6.80
N ILE A 287 1.18 -7.66 5.97
CA ILE A 287 2.13 -8.72 5.61
C ILE A 287 2.30 -8.70 4.10
N THR A 288 3.50 -8.45 3.59
CA THR A 288 3.78 -8.49 2.15
C THR A 288 4.99 -9.36 1.83
N GLU A 289 4.92 -10.10 0.73
CA GLU A 289 6.05 -10.87 0.19
C GLU A 289 6.67 -11.88 1.20
N CYS A 290 5.87 -12.38 2.14
CA CYS A 290 6.26 -13.44 3.09
C CYS A 290 5.95 -14.81 2.48
N HIS A 291 6.86 -15.26 1.61
CA HIS A 291 6.61 -16.36 0.68
C HIS A 291 6.44 -17.75 1.34
N SER A 292 6.96 -17.98 2.55
CA SER A 292 6.82 -19.27 3.27
C SER A 292 5.68 -19.30 4.30
N LEU A 293 4.93 -18.21 4.47
CA LEU A 293 3.86 -18.13 5.45
C LEU A 293 2.76 -19.12 5.08
N ILE A 294 2.43 -20.07 5.97
CA ILE A 294 1.43 -21.12 5.68
C ILE A 294 0.04 -20.71 6.20
N TYR A 295 -0.02 -20.15 7.41
CA TYR A 295 -1.22 -19.65 8.06
C TYR A 295 -0.93 -18.36 8.84
N PHE A 296 -1.93 -17.49 8.95
CA PHE A 296 -1.82 -16.26 9.73
C PHE A 296 -2.00 -16.50 11.23
N ALA A 297 -3.02 -17.27 11.61
CA ALA A 297 -3.29 -17.61 13.01
C ALA A 297 -3.53 -19.11 13.17
N LYS A 298 -3.12 -19.68 14.30
CA LYS A 298 -3.26 -21.13 14.53
C LYS A 298 -4.67 -21.56 14.95
N SER A 299 -5.43 -20.72 15.65
CA SER A 299 -6.76 -21.10 16.14
C SER A 299 -7.83 -20.07 15.84
N GLN A 300 -7.53 -18.79 16.08
CA GLN A 300 -8.49 -17.69 15.93
C GLN A 300 -7.73 -16.43 15.53
N ILE A 301 -8.36 -15.58 14.72
CA ILE A 301 -7.83 -14.24 14.45
C ILE A 301 -7.92 -13.40 15.74
N PRO A 302 -6.85 -12.67 16.11
CA PRO A 302 -6.86 -11.81 17.29
C PRO A 302 -8.00 -10.78 17.27
N GLN A 303 -8.72 -10.66 18.38
CA GLN A 303 -10.01 -9.96 18.46
C GLN A 303 -9.89 -8.42 18.36
N ASN A 304 -8.71 -7.88 18.65
CA ASN A 304 -8.45 -6.45 18.68
C ASN A 304 -8.07 -5.87 17.31
N LEU A 305 -7.81 -6.74 16.33
CA LEU A 305 -7.45 -6.34 14.97
C LEU A 305 -8.65 -5.70 14.27
N ARG A 306 -8.40 -4.56 13.63
CA ARG A 306 -9.34 -3.81 12.78
C ARG A 306 -9.00 -3.95 11.31
N ARG A 307 -7.72 -4.05 10.95
CA ARG A 307 -7.25 -4.14 9.57
C ARG A 307 -6.25 -5.28 9.40
N ILE A 308 -6.53 -6.18 8.47
CA ILE A 308 -5.59 -7.22 8.03
C ILE A 308 -5.33 -7.02 6.53
N GLN A 309 -4.07 -6.85 6.16
CA GLN A 309 -3.63 -6.84 4.77
C GLN A 309 -2.57 -7.91 4.54
N ILE A 310 -2.81 -8.82 3.60
CA ILE A 310 -1.83 -9.85 3.22
C ILE A 310 -1.65 -9.79 1.71
N ARG A 311 -0.43 -9.52 1.25
CA ARG A 311 -0.10 -9.40 -0.18
C ARG A 311 1.07 -10.30 -0.57
N ASP A 312 0.99 -10.90 -1.76
CA ASP A 312 2.09 -11.65 -2.38
C ASP A 312 2.68 -12.77 -1.48
N CYS A 313 1.85 -13.39 -0.62
CA CYS A 313 2.26 -14.50 0.26
C CYS A 313 1.96 -15.85 -0.40
N ARG A 314 2.92 -16.37 -1.17
CA ARG A 314 2.70 -17.49 -2.10
C ARG A 314 2.37 -18.83 -1.45
N SER A 315 2.82 -19.11 -0.22
CA SER A 315 2.55 -20.38 0.47
C SER A 315 1.34 -20.34 1.39
N LEU A 316 0.66 -19.20 1.52
CA LEU A 316 -0.48 -19.05 2.43
C LEU A 316 -1.61 -19.96 1.98
N ARG A 317 -1.95 -20.97 2.77
CA ARG A 317 -2.99 -21.96 2.44
C ARG A 317 -4.36 -21.58 2.99
N SER A 318 -4.37 -20.99 4.19
CA SER A 318 -5.55 -20.53 4.93
C SER A 318 -5.18 -19.36 5.84
N LEU A 319 -6.15 -18.53 6.24
CA LEU A 319 -5.90 -17.53 7.28
C LEU A 319 -5.76 -18.19 8.66
N VAL A 320 -6.55 -19.23 8.92
CA VAL A 320 -6.56 -19.95 10.21
C VAL A 320 -6.27 -21.43 10.00
N ASP A 321 -5.44 -22.01 10.86
CA ASP A 321 -5.19 -23.44 10.90
C ASP A 321 -6.35 -24.17 11.62
N ASN A 322 -6.94 -25.21 11.00
CA ASN A 322 -8.20 -25.82 11.45
C ASN A 322 -8.04 -27.20 12.09
N GLU A 323 -6.85 -27.56 12.58
CA GLU A 323 -6.60 -28.93 13.09
C GLU A 323 -7.32 -29.29 14.40
N VAL A 324 -8.12 -28.39 15.01
CA VAL A 324 -8.86 -28.69 16.25
C VAL A 324 -10.35 -28.36 16.13
N VAL A 325 -11.13 -29.36 15.73
CA VAL A 325 -12.59 -29.39 15.90
C VAL A 325 -12.88 -29.66 17.39
N GLY A 326 -12.81 -28.61 18.20
CA GLY A 326 -12.99 -28.67 19.65
C GLY A 326 -13.71 -27.45 20.20
N SER A 327 -15.03 -27.60 20.35
CA SER A 327 -15.97 -26.86 21.21
C SER A 327 -15.88 -25.33 21.26
N CYS A 328 -16.91 -24.70 20.67
CA CYS A 328 -17.35 -23.34 20.96
C CYS A 328 -17.41 -23.09 22.47
N SER A 329 -16.72 -22.06 22.98
CA SER A 329 -17.12 -21.35 24.20
C SER A 329 -16.54 -19.95 24.25
N SER A 330 -17.45 -18.99 24.39
CA SER A 330 -17.28 -17.59 24.81
C SER A 330 -17.38 -16.52 23.72
N SER A 331 -18.40 -15.69 23.93
CA SER A 331 -18.79 -14.49 23.20
C SER A 331 -17.66 -13.47 23.14
N SER A 332 -16.83 -13.57 22.12
CA SER A 332 -15.81 -12.58 21.81
C SER A 332 -16.25 -11.74 20.61
N HIS A 333 -16.20 -10.42 20.78
CA HIS A 333 -16.51 -9.45 19.74
C HIS A 333 -15.24 -9.23 18.91
N ASN A 334 -15.19 -9.78 17.70
CA ASN A 334 -14.13 -9.46 16.78
C ASN A 334 -14.37 -8.07 16.17
N CYS A 335 -13.33 -7.21 16.17
CA CYS A 335 -13.40 -5.82 15.72
C CYS A 335 -12.88 -5.62 14.29
N LEU A 336 -12.67 -6.69 13.52
CA LEU A 336 -12.12 -6.62 12.17
C LEU A 336 -13.07 -5.86 11.24
N GLU A 337 -12.61 -4.73 10.71
CA GLU A 337 -13.35 -3.84 9.80
C GLU A 337 -12.92 -4.01 8.35
N TYR A 338 -11.64 -4.30 8.10
CA TYR A 338 -11.05 -4.40 6.77
C TYR A 338 -10.18 -5.65 6.63
N LEU A 339 -10.50 -6.50 5.65
CA LEU A 339 -9.71 -7.66 5.26
C LEU A 339 -9.36 -7.57 3.79
N ASN A 340 -8.07 -7.54 3.48
CA ASN A 340 -7.57 -7.53 2.12
C ASN A 340 -6.52 -8.62 1.91
N ILE A 341 -6.75 -9.47 0.90
CA ILE A 341 -5.82 -10.51 0.50
C ILE A 341 -5.53 -10.42 -1.00
N GLU A 342 -4.29 -10.18 -1.36
CA GLU A 342 -3.86 -10.01 -2.75
C GLU A 342 -2.76 -11.00 -3.12
N ARG A 343 -2.88 -11.65 -4.28
CA ARG A 343 -1.78 -12.42 -4.92
C ARG A 343 -1.24 -13.57 -4.05
N CYS A 344 -2.10 -14.17 -3.22
CA CYS A 344 -1.79 -15.35 -2.39
C CYS A 344 -2.09 -16.64 -3.16
N GLN A 345 -1.10 -17.18 -3.89
CA GLN A 345 -1.34 -18.22 -4.87
C GLN A 345 -1.64 -19.62 -4.31
N SER A 346 -1.25 -19.96 -3.08
CA SER A 346 -1.60 -21.26 -2.46
C SER A 346 -2.89 -21.22 -1.65
N LEU A 347 -3.58 -20.07 -1.60
CA LEU A 347 -4.74 -19.90 -0.76
C LEU A 347 -5.90 -20.69 -1.37
N THR A 348 -6.31 -21.78 -0.72
CA THR A 348 -7.43 -22.62 -1.19
C THR A 348 -8.74 -22.29 -0.47
N LEU A 349 -8.63 -21.84 0.78
CA LEU A 349 -9.73 -21.55 1.69
C LEU A 349 -9.37 -20.36 2.57
N LEU A 350 -10.31 -19.45 2.87
CA LEU A 350 -10.07 -18.42 3.89
C LEU A 350 -10.24 -18.96 5.31
N SER A 351 -11.27 -19.78 5.53
CA SER A 351 -11.67 -20.30 6.83
C SER A 351 -11.94 -19.19 7.86
N LEU A 352 -12.90 -18.32 7.54
CA LEU A 352 -13.41 -17.37 8.51
C LEU A 352 -14.44 -18.10 9.39
N SER A 353 -14.19 -18.18 10.70
CA SER A 353 -15.20 -18.68 11.64
C SER A 353 -16.40 -17.73 11.71
N ASP A 354 -17.57 -18.22 12.11
CA ASP A 354 -18.79 -17.43 12.33
C ASP A 354 -18.60 -16.17 13.21
N GLN A 355 -17.51 -16.12 13.99
CA GLN A 355 -17.19 -15.04 14.93
C GLN A 355 -16.49 -13.84 14.27
N LEU A 356 -15.84 -14.05 13.13
CA LEU A 356 -14.97 -13.08 12.45
C LEU A 356 -15.70 -11.96 11.70
N VAL A 357 -17.00 -12.15 11.49
CA VAL A 357 -17.69 -11.46 10.39
C VAL A 357 -18.59 -10.33 10.91
N ARG A 358 -18.77 -10.10 12.22
CA ARG A 358 -19.75 -9.11 12.71
C ARG A 358 -19.40 -7.64 12.42
N ALA A 359 -18.12 -7.29 12.45
CA ALA A 359 -17.65 -5.90 12.30
C ALA A 359 -17.12 -5.59 10.89
N LEU A 360 -17.00 -6.60 10.03
CA LEU A 360 -16.31 -6.47 8.75
C LEU A 360 -17.11 -5.58 7.80
N ARG A 361 -16.53 -4.44 7.43
CA ARG A 361 -17.08 -3.47 6.48
C ARG A 361 -16.60 -3.70 5.07
N GLU A 362 -15.36 -4.14 4.91
CA GLU A 362 -14.74 -4.30 3.61
C GLU A 362 -13.96 -5.61 3.52
N LEU A 363 -14.31 -6.40 2.49
CA LEU A 363 -13.60 -7.60 2.09
C LEU A 363 -13.12 -7.42 0.66
N ASP A 364 -11.80 -7.42 0.46
CA ASP A 364 -11.16 -7.40 -0.86
C ASP A 364 -10.26 -8.62 -1.04
N ILE A 365 -10.48 -9.35 -2.13
CA ILE A 365 -9.66 -10.51 -2.51
C ILE A 365 -9.28 -10.35 -3.98
N TYR A 366 -7.98 -10.29 -4.24
CA TYR A 366 -7.46 -10.04 -5.57
C TYR A 366 -6.45 -11.12 -5.95
N ASP A 367 -6.59 -11.71 -7.14
CA ASP A 367 -5.56 -12.54 -7.79
C ASP A 367 -5.11 -13.75 -6.94
N CYS A 368 -6.07 -14.39 -6.25
CA CYS A 368 -5.86 -15.61 -5.47
C CYS A 368 -6.34 -16.82 -6.30
N GLU A 369 -5.49 -17.30 -7.20
CA GLU A 369 -5.87 -18.26 -8.25
C GLU A 369 -6.40 -19.61 -7.73
N GLN A 370 -5.84 -20.13 -6.64
CA GLN A 370 -6.21 -21.44 -6.07
C GLN A 370 -7.41 -21.39 -5.11
N LEU A 371 -7.97 -20.21 -4.87
CA LEU A 371 -9.06 -20.04 -3.90
C LEU A 371 -10.31 -20.75 -4.42
N GLU A 372 -10.71 -21.84 -3.77
CA GLU A 372 -11.89 -22.61 -4.17
C GLU A 372 -13.16 -22.16 -3.44
N PHE A 373 -13.01 -21.83 -2.15
CA PHE A 373 -14.11 -21.48 -1.26
C PHE A 373 -13.70 -20.36 -0.30
N LEU A 374 -14.64 -19.47 0.04
CA LEU A 374 -14.42 -18.51 1.14
C LEU A 374 -14.72 -19.18 2.50
N ALA A 375 -15.83 -19.93 2.58
CA ALA A 375 -16.13 -20.86 3.66
C ALA A 375 -17.01 -22.00 3.14
N PRO A 376 -16.72 -23.28 3.46
CA PRO A 376 -17.47 -24.43 2.95
C PRO A 376 -18.87 -24.53 3.56
N ASP A 377 -19.00 -24.17 4.85
CA ASP A 377 -20.25 -24.26 5.60
C ASP A 377 -21.12 -22.98 5.52
N GLY A 378 -20.68 -22.01 4.70
CA GLY A 378 -21.21 -20.65 4.65
C GLY A 378 -20.44 -19.69 5.58
N LEU A 379 -20.21 -18.45 5.15
CA LEU A 379 -19.54 -17.42 5.96
C LEU A 379 -20.48 -16.78 7.01
N PHE A 380 -21.80 -16.98 6.87
CA PHE A 380 -22.83 -16.25 7.60
C PHE A 380 -23.91 -17.20 8.11
N CYS A 381 -23.51 -18.38 8.61
CA CYS A 381 -24.42 -19.43 9.12
C CYS A 381 -25.35 -18.88 10.20
N ASN A 382 -24.83 -17.94 10.97
CA ASN A 382 -25.53 -17.23 12.03
C ASN A 382 -25.64 -15.77 11.62
N ASN A 383 -26.75 -15.36 11.00
CA ASN A 383 -27.29 -14.01 10.78
C ASN A 383 -26.60 -12.84 11.53
N THR A 384 -25.32 -12.51 11.28
CA THR A 384 -24.58 -11.62 12.21
C THR A 384 -23.62 -10.61 11.59
N ASN A 385 -23.34 -10.64 10.29
CA ASN A 385 -22.63 -9.53 9.66
C ASN A 385 -23.61 -8.47 9.17
N TYR A 386 -23.84 -7.48 10.02
CA TYR A 386 -24.67 -6.32 9.69
C TYR A 386 -23.85 -5.19 9.07
N CYS A 387 -22.52 -5.27 9.02
CA CYS A 387 -21.65 -4.13 8.76
C CYS A 387 -21.00 -4.14 7.37
N LEU A 388 -21.07 -5.24 6.61
CA LEU A 388 -20.41 -5.33 5.31
C LEU A 388 -20.99 -4.31 4.34
N GLU A 389 -20.14 -3.39 3.87
CA GLU A 389 -20.46 -2.33 2.92
C GLU A 389 -19.89 -2.65 1.53
N ASN A 390 -18.69 -3.26 1.48
CA ASN A 390 -17.96 -3.52 0.24
C ASN A 390 -17.49 -4.97 0.18
N PHE A 391 -17.89 -5.68 -0.87
CA PHE A 391 -17.46 -7.06 -1.16
C PHE A 391 -16.82 -7.12 -2.55
N ARG A 392 -15.51 -7.34 -2.60
CA ARG A 392 -14.74 -7.33 -3.85
C ARG A 392 -13.92 -8.61 -3.99
N ILE A 393 -14.11 -9.32 -5.09
CA ILE A 393 -13.35 -10.50 -5.48
C ILE A 393 -12.96 -10.34 -6.94
N ARG A 394 -11.67 -10.40 -7.26
CA ARG A 394 -11.20 -10.32 -8.64
C ARG A 394 -10.10 -11.33 -8.91
N ARG A 395 -10.07 -11.89 -10.13
CA ARG A 395 -9.01 -12.79 -10.60
C ARG A 395 -8.82 -14.05 -9.75
N CYS A 396 -9.89 -14.55 -9.14
CA CYS A 396 -9.88 -15.81 -8.38
C CYS A 396 -10.38 -16.96 -9.27
N GLN A 397 -9.47 -17.58 -10.01
CA GLN A 397 -9.84 -18.49 -11.11
C GLN A 397 -10.47 -19.81 -10.67
N ASN A 398 -10.11 -20.34 -9.50
CA ASN A 398 -10.66 -21.60 -9.00
C ASN A 398 -11.91 -21.45 -8.11
N LEU A 399 -12.41 -20.23 -7.90
CA LEU A 399 -13.52 -19.98 -7.00
C LEU A 399 -14.81 -20.60 -7.56
N LYS A 400 -15.36 -21.59 -6.87
CA LYS A 400 -16.52 -22.38 -7.35
C LYS A 400 -17.85 -21.77 -6.94
N SER A 401 -17.94 -21.34 -5.68
CA SER A 401 -19.16 -20.81 -5.08
C SER A 401 -18.89 -19.65 -4.14
N LEU A 402 -19.90 -18.80 -3.98
CA LEU A 402 -19.92 -17.72 -3.00
C LEU A 402 -20.83 -18.10 -1.83
N PRO A 403 -20.47 -17.69 -0.60
CA PRO A 403 -21.30 -17.91 0.57
C PRO A 403 -22.55 -17.01 0.54
N ARG A 404 -23.58 -17.40 1.31
CA ARG A 404 -24.81 -16.61 1.50
C ARG A 404 -24.50 -15.32 2.24
N LEU A 405 -24.47 -14.17 1.56
CA LEU A 405 -23.99 -12.92 2.17
C LEU A 405 -25.06 -12.22 3.03
N SER A 406 -26.35 -12.53 2.83
CA SER A 406 -27.46 -11.84 3.52
C SER A 406 -27.79 -12.44 4.89
N GLY A 407 -27.25 -13.62 5.21
CA GLY A 407 -27.61 -14.34 6.43
C GLY A 407 -29.12 -14.47 6.63
N GLY A 408 -29.90 -14.59 5.55
CA GLY A 408 -31.36 -14.74 5.61
C GLY A 408 -32.17 -13.54 6.17
N ILE A 409 -31.56 -12.39 6.47
CA ILE A 409 -32.26 -11.19 6.97
C ILE A 409 -32.42 -10.14 5.86
N ARG A 410 -33.59 -9.49 5.81
CA ARG A 410 -33.83 -8.29 4.98
C ARG A 410 -33.19 -7.06 5.66
N GLY A 411 -32.01 -6.62 5.20
CA GLY A 411 -31.37 -5.40 5.72
C GLY A 411 -29.83 -5.43 5.76
N SER A 412 -29.17 -5.81 4.66
CA SER A 412 -27.71 -5.66 4.56
C SER A 412 -27.31 -4.19 4.42
N ASN A 413 -26.13 -3.82 4.94
CA ASN A 413 -25.48 -2.52 4.67
C ASN A 413 -24.62 -2.53 3.40
N LEU A 414 -24.71 -3.62 2.61
CA LEU A 414 -23.88 -3.86 1.44
C LEU A 414 -24.22 -2.86 0.35
N ARG A 415 -23.24 -2.02 -0.03
CA ARG A 415 -23.35 -0.96 -1.04
C ARG A 415 -22.74 -1.36 -2.37
N GLU A 416 -21.62 -2.07 -2.32
CA GLU A 416 -20.90 -2.53 -3.51
C GLU A 416 -20.61 -4.04 -3.47
N ILE A 417 -20.97 -4.72 -4.56
CA ILE A 417 -20.48 -6.06 -4.89
C ILE A 417 -19.69 -5.97 -6.20
N ARG A 418 -18.45 -6.45 -6.20
CA ARG A 418 -17.61 -6.54 -7.38
C ARG A 418 -16.99 -7.93 -7.51
N ILE A 419 -17.40 -8.68 -8.52
CA ILE A 419 -16.91 -10.05 -8.79
C ILE A 419 -16.49 -10.13 -10.27
N THR A 420 -15.18 -10.07 -10.55
CA THR A 420 -14.67 -10.05 -11.93
C THR A 420 -13.55 -11.06 -12.14
N ASP A 421 -13.34 -11.54 -13.36
CA ASP A 421 -12.28 -12.50 -13.71
C ASP A 421 -12.29 -13.78 -12.84
N CYS A 422 -13.46 -14.35 -12.52
CA CYS A 422 -13.59 -15.59 -11.73
C CYS A 422 -14.14 -16.75 -12.57
N ASP A 423 -13.27 -17.42 -13.33
CA ASP A 423 -13.66 -18.36 -14.40
C ASP A 423 -14.15 -19.75 -13.94
N ARG A 424 -14.33 -20.03 -12.66
CA ARG A 424 -15.00 -21.27 -12.20
C ARG A 424 -16.25 -21.02 -11.37
N LEU A 425 -16.65 -19.76 -11.21
CA LEU A 425 -17.83 -19.43 -10.43
C LEU A 425 -19.08 -19.95 -11.16
N GLU A 426 -19.87 -20.77 -10.46
CA GLU A 426 -21.07 -21.43 -11.01
C GLU A 426 -22.34 -20.61 -10.78
N ALA A 427 -22.44 -19.93 -9.64
CA ALA A 427 -23.61 -19.13 -9.26
C ALA A 427 -23.22 -17.91 -8.42
N LEU A 428 -24.01 -16.84 -8.54
CA LEU A 428 -23.99 -15.72 -7.60
C LEU A 428 -24.77 -16.10 -6.31
N PRO A 429 -24.64 -15.33 -5.21
CA PRO A 429 -25.38 -15.62 -3.99
C PRO A 429 -26.90 -15.70 -4.24
N GLU A 430 -27.57 -16.75 -3.75
CA GLU A 430 -29.02 -16.95 -3.97
C GLU A 430 -29.88 -15.83 -3.33
N ASP A 431 -29.33 -15.15 -2.33
CA ASP A 431 -29.95 -14.11 -1.52
C ASP A 431 -29.74 -12.68 -2.07
N MET A 432 -29.30 -12.53 -3.32
CA MET A 432 -29.10 -11.23 -4.00
C MET A 432 -30.33 -10.30 -3.93
N HIS A 433 -31.54 -10.86 -3.92
CA HIS A 433 -32.80 -10.12 -3.80
C HIS A 433 -33.00 -9.45 -2.42
N ASN A 434 -32.26 -9.85 -1.39
CA ASN A 434 -32.39 -9.30 -0.03
C ASN A 434 -31.50 -8.07 0.20
N PHE A 435 -30.65 -7.70 -0.75
CA PHE A 435 -29.72 -6.57 -0.62
C PHE A 435 -30.39 -5.23 -0.94
N ASN A 436 -31.23 -4.76 -0.02
CA ASN A 436 -31.98 -3.51 -0.18
C ASN A 436 -31.10 -2.25 -0.23
N SER A 437 -29.86 -2.32 0.27
CA SER A 437 -28.92 -1.17 0.28
C SER A 437 -27.91 -1.22 -0.88
N LEU A 438 -27.98 -2.23 -1.75
CA LEU A 438 -26.99 -2.41 -2.81
C LEU A 438 -27.19 -1.36 -3.89
N GLU A 439 -26.18 -0.49 -4.04
CA GLU A 439 -26.16 0.59 -5.02
C GLU A 439 -25.41 0.17 -6.28
N LYS A 440 -24.29 -0.56 -6.11
CA LYS A 440 -23.37 -0.89 -7.19
C LYS A 440 -23.09 -2.38 -7.29
N LEU A 441 -23.29 -2.93 -8.49
CA LEU A 441 -23.01 -4.32 -8.81
C LEU A 441 -22.13 -4.39 -10.06
N ILE A 442 -20.98 -5.02 -9.94
CA ILE A 442 -20.05 -5.29 -11.04
C ILE A 442 -19.81 -6.79 -11.09
N ILE A 443 -20.17 -7.43 -12.19
CA ILE A 443 -20.04 -8.89 -12.36
C ILE A 443 -19.53 -9.25 -13.75
N ASP A 444 -18.84 -10.38 -13.87
CA ASP A 444 -18.66 -11.07 -15.14
C ASP A 444 -19.85 -12.02 -15.38
N TYR A 445 -20.49 -11.97 -16.55
CA TYR A 445 -21.59 -12.87 -16.88
C TYR A 445 -21.14 -14.10 -17.66
N ARG A 446 -21.56 -15.27 -17.20
CA ARG A 446 -21.37 -16.56 -17.87
C ARG A 446 -22.69 -17.32 -17.99
N GLU A 447 -22.81 -18.15 -19.01
CA GLU A 447 -24.01 -18.98 -19.23
C GLU A 447 -24.27 -19.86 -18.00
N GLY A 448 -25.52 -19.86 -17.52
CA GLY A 448 -25.94 -20.63 -16.33
C GLY A 448 -26.05 -19.83 -15.03
N LEU A 449 -25.61 -18.56 -15.00
CA LEU A 449 -25.79 -17.69 -13.83
C LEU A 449 -27.27 -17.31 -13.68
N THR A 450 -27.96 -17.93 -12.71
CA THR A 450 -29.27 -17.48 -12.24
C THR A 450 -29.06 -16.32 -11.26
N CYS A 451 -29.72 -15.19 -11.52
CA CYS A 451 -29.59 -14.02 -10.64
C CYS A 451 -30.92 -13.26 -10.57
N SER A 452 -31.25 -12.78 -9.37
CA SER A 452 -32.33 -11.81 -9.15
C SER A 452 -31.72 -10.53 -8.61
N PHE A 453 -31.82 -9.44 -9.37
CA PHE A 453 -31.23 -8.16 -8.96
C PHE A 453 -32.08 -7.46 -7.88
N PRO A 454 -31.45 -6.77 -6.92
CA PRO A 454 -32.17 -5.96 -5.94
C PRO A 454 -32.74 -4.69 -6.60
N ALA A 455 -33.91 -4.24 -6.12
CA ALA A 455 -34.66 -3.14 -6.73
C ALA A 455 -33.97 -1.76 -6.61
N ASN A 456 -33.11 -1.57 -5.61
CA ASN A 456 -32.47 -0.28 -5.30
C ASN A 456 -31.14 -0.04 -6.04
N LEU A 457 -30.75 -0.96 -6.94
CA LEU A 457 -29.51 -0.85 -7.69
C LEU A 457 -29.49 0.41 -8.57
N THR A 458 -28.46 1.24 -8.41
CA THR A 458 -28.26 2.48 -9.18
C THR A 458 -27.21 2.32 -10.28
N SER A 459 -26.24 1.41 -10.11
CA SER A 459 -25.18 1.12 -11.06
C SER A 459 -25.00 -0.38 -11.27
N LEU A 460 -25.12 -0.84 -12.52
CA LEU A 460 -24.89 -2.22 -12.92
C LEU A 460 -23.84 -2.30 -14.03
N MET A 461 -22.78 -3.08 -13.83
CA MET A 461 -21.79 -3.37 -14.87
C MET A 461 -21.65 -4.87 -15.08
N ILE A 462 -21.88 -5.34 -16.30
CA ILE A 462 -21.86 -6.76 -16.65
C ILE A 462 -20.82 -7.00 -17.75
N TRP A 463 -19.71 -7.64 -17.40
CA TRP A 463 -18.55 -7.90 -18.26
C TRP A 463 -18.56 -9.30 -18.84
N LYS A 464 -17.82 -9.48 -19.94
CA LYS A 464 -17.58 -10.76 -20.62
C LYS A 464 -18.85 -11.57 -20.94
N VAL A 465 -19.93 -10.89 -21.29
CA VAL A 465 -21.19 -11.56 -21.65
C VAL A 465 -20.99 -12.48 -22.85
N LYS A 466 -21.11 -13.81 -22.66
CA LYS A 466 -21.01 -14.81 -23.75
C LYS A 466 -22.31 -15.03 -24.51
N SER A 467 -23.45 -14.83 -23.87
CA SER A 467 -24.78 -15.07 -24.44
C SER A 467 -25.82 -14.21 -23.74
N CYS A 468 -26.45 -13.30 -24.47
CA CYS A 468 -27.41 -12.38 -23.90
C CYS A 468 -28.80 -12.98 -23.70
N LYS A 469 -29.02 -14.28 -23.98
CA LYS A 469 -30.36 -14.91 -23.88
C LYS A 469 -30.99 -14.68 -22.50
N SER A 470 -30.30 -15.00 -21.41
CA SER A 470 -30.79 -14.78 -20.04
C SER A 470 -30.97 -13.32 -19.64
N LEU A 471 -30.20 -12.39 -20.24
CA LEU A 471 -30.39 -10.95 -20.03
C LEU A 471 -31.80 -10.51 -20.47
N TRP A 472 -32.33 -11.14 -21.52
CA TRP A 472 -33.54 -10.68 -22.20
C TRP A 472 -34.77 -11.62 -22.05
N GLU A 473 -34.59 -12.91 -21.77
CA GLU A 473 -35.66 -13.94 -21.67
C GLU A 473 -36.42 -13.95 -20.31
N LEU A 474 -36.66 -12.78 -19.72
CA LEU A 474 -37.36 -12.57 -18.43
C LEU A 474 -36.67 -13.07 -17.15
N GLU A 475 -35.58 -13.85 -17.23
CA GLU A 475 -34.87 -14.35 -16.05
C GLU A 475 -34.29 -13.23 -15.18
N TRP A 476 -33.75 -12.17 -15.80
CA TRP A 476 -33.03 -11.11 -15.10
C TRP A 476 -33.86 -9.86 -14.80
N GLY A 477 -34.96 -9.65 -15.53
CA GLY A 477 -35.92 -8.59 -15.22
C GLY A 477 -35.35 -7.16 -15.15
N LEU A 478 -34.34 -6.80 -15.96
CA LEU A 478 -33.68 -5.47 -15.94
C LEU A 478 -34.66 -4.29 -15.98
N HIS A 479 -35.77 -4.43 -16.71
CA HIS A 479 -36.86 -3.44 -16.78
C HIS A 479 -37.52 -3.12 -15.43
N ARG A 480 -37.37 -3.98 -14.41
CA ARG A 480 -37.90 -3.79 -13.05
C ARG A 480 -36.99 -2.92 -12.17
N LEU A 481 -35.77 -2.64 -12.61
CA LEU A 481 -34.80 -1.85 -11.86
C LEU A 481 -35.08 -0.35 -12.01
N THR A 482 -36.12 0.13 -11.33
CA THR A 482 -36.60 1.53 -11.44
C THR A 482 -35.63 2.56 -10.86
N SER A 483 -34.63 2.11 -10.08
CA SER A 483 -33.58 2.96 -9.51
C SER A 483 -32.30 3.00 -10.37
N LEU A 484 -32.19 2.18 -11.41
CA LEU A 484 -30.97 2.06 -12.20
C LEU A 484 -30.71 3.34 -13.00
N ARG A 485 -29.50 3.90 -12.85
CA ARG A 485 -29.01 5.11 -13.52
C ARG A 485 -27.91 4.80 -14.52
N TYR A 486 -26.95 3.96 -14.12
CA TYR A 486 -25.83 3.53 -14.94
C TYR A 486 -25.94 2.04 -15.29
N LEU A 487 -25.84 1.72 -16.58
CA LEU A 487 -25.79 0.36 -17.08
C LEU A 487 -24.64 0.22 -18.07
N TRP A 488 -23.69 -0.65 -17.74
CA TRP A 488 -22.64 -1.08 -18.66
C TRP A 488 -22.82 -2.57 -18.97
N ILE A 489 -22.88 -2.90 -20.26
CA ILE A 489 -22.97 -4.29 -20.74
C ILE A 489 -21.90 -4.48 -21.80
N GLY A 490 -21.00 -5.44 -21.60
CA GLY A 490 -20.04 -5.81 -22.62
C GLY A 490 -19.64 -7.27 -22.62
N GLY A 491 -19.30 -7.77 -23.80
CA GLY A 491 -18.98 -9.18 -24.01
C GLY A 491 -18.87 -9.57 -25.47
N GLU A 492 -18.71 -10.87 -25.73
CA GLU A 492 -18.40 -11.41 -27.06
C GLU A 492 -19.55 -12.27 -27.62
N ASP A 493 -20.80 -11.93 -27.31
CA ASP A 493 -21.97 -12.70 -27.78
C ASP A 493 -22.03 -12.73 -29.33
N PRO A 494 -21.87 -13.90 -29.96
CA PRO A 494 -21.87 -14.02 -31.41
C PRO A 494 -23.27 -13.86 -32.01
N ASP A 495 -24.34 -14.13 -31.26
CA ASP A 495 -25.72 -14.08 -31.72
C ASP A 495 -26.31 -12.67 -31.62
N MET A 496 -25.65 -11.76 -30.90
CA MET A 496 -26.15 -10.40 -30.69
C MET A 496 -25.97 -9.52 -31.93
N VAL A 497 -26.97 -9.54 -32.81
CA VAL A 497 -27.02 -8.71 -34.03
C VAL A 497 -27.66 -7.34 -33.79
N SER A 498 -28.49 -7.21 -32.76
CA SER A 498 -29.16 -5.96 -32.38
C SER A 498 -29.23 -5.76 -30.88
N PHE A 499 -29.08 -4.51 -30.42
CA PHE A 499 -29.19 -4.16 -29.01
C PHE A 499 -30.29 -3.12 -28.77
N PRO A 500 -31.24 -3.36 -27.84
CA PRO A 500 -31.66 -4.68 -27.36
C PRO A 500 -32.13 -5.61 -28.52
N PRO A 501 -32.30 -6.93 -28.30
CA PRO A 501 -32.76 -7.85 -29.35
C PRO A 501 -34.18 -7.56 -29.83
N ASP A 502 -34.38 -7.52 -31.15
CA ASP A 502 -35.70 -7.27 -31.76
C ASP A 502 -36.72 -8.42 -31.59
N MET A 503 -36.25 -9.62 -31.22
CA MET A 503 -37.04 -10.85 -31.21
C MET A 503 -37.86 -11.09 -29.93
N VAL A 504 -37.72 -10.23 -28.91
CA VAL A 504 -38.41 -10.41 -27.62
C VAL A 504 -39.79 -9.75 -27.65
N ARG A 505 -40.82 -10.46 -27.16
CA ARG A 505 -42.23 -10.00 -27.15
C ARG A 505 -42.50 -8.78 -26.26
N MET A 506 -41.62 -8.45 -25.32
CA MET A 506 -41.80 -7.31 -24.41
C MET A 506 -41.37 -6.00 -25.05
N GLU A 507 -42.19 -4.96 -24.86
CA GLU A 507 -41.93 -3.61 -25.38
C GLU A 507 -40.85 -2.86 -24.59
N THR A 508 -40.63 -3.19 -23.31
CA THR A 508 -39.67 -2.50 -22.43
C THR A 508 -38.63 -3.47 -21.86
N LEU A 509 -37.49 -3.57 -22.54
CA LEU A 509 -36.38 -4.44 -22.12
C LEU A 509 -35.40 -3.74 -21.17
N LEU A 510 -35.30 -2.41 -21.24
CA LEU A 510 -34.44 -1.56 -20.41
C LEU A 510 -35.26 -0.67 -19.47
N PRO A 511 -34.72 -0.31 -18.29
CA PRO A 511 -35.41 0.57 -17.35
C PRO A 511 -35.45 2.03 -17.84
N LYS A 512 -36.59 2.70 -17.67
CA LYS A 512 -36.79 4.11 -18.08
C LYS A 512 -36.01 5.13 -17.25
N SER A 513 -35.50 4.71 -16.09
CA SER A 513 -34.73 5.52 -15.16
C SER A 513 -33.27 5.72 -15.57
N LEU A 514 -32.82 5.02 -16.62
CA LEU A 514 -31.43 5.00 -17.05
C LEU A 514 -31.00 6.36 -17.60
N THR A 515 -29.91 6.90 -17.05
CA THR A 515 -29.27 8.16 -17.47
C THR A 515 -28.02 7.91 -18.29
N GLU A 516 -27.32 6.81 -18.03
CA GLU A 516 -26.06 6.47 -18.67
C GLU A 516 -26.09 5.00 -19.14
N LEU A 517 -25.84 4.80 -20.44
CA LEU A 517 -25.81 3.48 -21.07
C LEU A 517 -24.49 3.30 -21.80
N SER A 518 -23.74 2.27 -21.42
CA SER A 518 -22.51 1.88 -22.08
C SER A 518 -22.62 0.46 -22.63
N ILE A 519 -22.27 0.27 -23.91
CA ILE A 519 -22.32 -1.02 -24.58
C ILE A 519 -20.98 -1.28 -25.24
N GLY A 520 -20.34 -2.43 -24.96
CA GLY A 520 -18.97 -2.68 -25.36
C GLY A 520 -18.67 -4.08 -25.87
N GLY A 521 -17.75 -4.19 -26.85
CA GLY A 521 -17.07 -5.45 -27.18
C GLY A 521 -17.83 -6.44 -28.05
N PHE A 522 -18.99 -6.09 -28.59
CA PHE A 522 -19.83 -7.03 -29.36
C PHE A 522 -19.45 -7.08 -30.86
N PRO A 523 -18.81 -8.17 -31.34
CA PRO A 523 -18.23 -8.22 -32.69
C PRO A 523 -19.29 -8.32 -33.81
N ASN A 524 -20.48 -8.83 -33.51
CA ASN A 524 -21.56 -9.07 -34.48
C ASN A 524 -22.71 -8.08 -34.42
N LEU A 525 -22.67 -7.11 -33.49
CA LEU A 525 -23.70 -6.10 -33.33
C LEU A 525 -23.78 -5.22 -34.58
N LYS A 526 -24.92 -5.21 -35.27
CA LYS A 526 -25.15 -4.46 -36.51
C LYS A 526 -26.03 -3.22 -36.34
N LYS A 527 -26.93 -3.23 -35.36
CA LYS A 527 -27.93 -2.18 -35.18
C LYS A 527 -28.34 -1.95 -33.73
N LEU A 528 -28.67 -0.72 -33.40
CA LEU A 528 -29.41 -0.37 -32.19
C LEU A 528 -30.93 -0.44 -32.50
N SER A 529 -31.69 -1.15 -31.67
CA SER A 529 -33.12 -1.38 -31.89
C SER A 529 -33.94 -0.11 -31.67
N SER A 530 -34.85 0.17 -32.59
CA SER A 530 -35.76 1.31 -32.51
C SER A 530 -36.73 1.20 -31.33
N LYS A 531 -37.25 -0.01 -31.08
CA LYS A 531 -38.20 -0.25 -29.99
C LYS A 531 -37.54 -0.13 -28.61
N GLY A 532 -36.27 -0.54 -28.48
CA GLY A 532 -35.57 -0.53 -27.20
C GLY A 532 -35.19 0.86 -26.70
N PHE A 533 -34.80 1.77 -27.61
CA PHE A 533 -34.36 3.12 -27.25
C PHE A 533 -35.50 4.14 -27.17
N GLN A 534 -36.65 3.89 -27.82
CA GLN A 534 -37.80 4.82 -27.83
C GLN A 534 -38.31 5.17 -26.41
N PHE A 535 -38.15 4.26 -25.45
CA PHE A 535 -38.67 4.44 -24.09
C PHE A 535 -37.65 4.99 -23.08
N LEU A 536 -36.39 5.22 -23.50
CA LEU A 536 -35.31 5.74 -22.66
C LEU A 536 -35.34 7.27 -22.62
N THR A 537 -36.42 7.83 -22.07
CA THR A 537 -36.64 9.29 -22.04
C THR A 537 -35.72 10.07 -21.10
N SER A 538 -34.98 9.36 -20.24
CA SER A 538 -34.08 9.95 -19.24
C SER A 538 -32.60 9.78 -19.61
N LEU A 539 -32.29 9.19 -20.78
CA LEU A 539 -30.92 8.86 -21.16
C LEU A 539 -30.15 10.12 -21.57
N GLU A 540 -29.09 10.43 -20.85
CA GLU A 540 -28.23 11.61 -21.01
C GLU A 540 -26.90 11.25 -21.70
N SER A 541 -26.30 10.10 -21.36
CA SER A 541 -25.04 9.65 -21.97
C SER A 541 -25.15 8.25 -22.60
N LEU A 542 -24.63 8.11 -23.81
CA LEU A 542 -24.55 6.85 -24.55
C LEU A 542 -23.12 6.61 -25.01
N GLU A 543 -22.51 5.52 -24.52
CA GLU A 543 -21.17 5.10 -24.94
C GLU A 543 -21.21 3.77 -25.70
N LEU A 544 -20.51 3.73 -26.83
CA LEU A 544 -20.37 2.57 -27.69
C LEU A 544 -18.90 2.23 -27.86
N TRP A 545 -18.50 1.05 -27.39
CA TRP A 545 -17.11 0.59 -27.36
C TRP A 545 -16.93 -0.66 -28.23
N ASP A 546 -15.90 -0.68 -29.08
CA ASP A 546 -15.42 -1.87 -29.80
C ASP A 546 -16.51 -2.74 -30.46
N CYS A 547 -17.46 -2.11 -31.16
CA CYS A 547 -18.52 -2.78 -31.92
C CYS A 547 -18.28 -2.63 -33.44
N PRO A 548 -17.41 -3.48 -34.05
CA PRO A 548 -16.88 -3.26 -35.39
C PRO A 548 -17.91 -3.30 -36.52
N LYS A 549 -18.99 -4.07 -36.36
CA LYS A 549 -20.05 -4.22 -37.38
C LYS A 549 -21.24 -3.28 -37.17
N LEU A 550 -21.21 -2.43 -36.14
CA LEU A 550 -22.33 -1.57 -35.79
C LEU A 550 -22.52 -0.52 -36.88
N ALA A 551 -23.64 -0.61 -37.59
CA ALA A 551 -23.87 0.13 -38.83
C ALA A 551 -25.11 1.03 -38.75
N SER A 552 -25.96 0.89 -37.74
CA SER A 552 -27.20 1.66 -37.68
C SER A 552 -27.64 2.00 -36.26
N ILE A 553 -28.15 3.23 -36.14
CA ILE A 553 -28.88 3.75 -34.98
C ILE A 553 -30.40 3.64 -35.23
N PRO A 554 -31.26 3.86 -34.22
CA PRO A 554 -32.72 3.81 -34.37
C PRO A 554 -33.27 4.63 -35.54
N LYS A 555 -34.35 4.16 -36.17
CA LYS A 555 -34.95 4.83 -37.34
C LYS A 555 -35.48 6.22 -36.99
N GLU A 556 -36.08 6.36 -35.82
CA GLU A 556 -36.67 7.58 -35.28
C GLU A 556 -35.61 8.55 -34.72
N GLY A 557 -34.36 8.09 -34.56
CA GLY A 557 -33.27 8.85 -33.94
C GLY A 557 -32.94 8.38 -32.52
N LEU A 558 -31.83 8.87 -31.96
CA LEU A 558 -31.50 8.66 -30.55
C LEU A 558 -32.43 9.51 -29.65
N PRO A 559 -32.58 9.19 -28.35
CA PRO A 559 -33.42 9.96 -27.44
C PRO A 559 -33.04 11.44 -27.43
N LEU A 560 -34.05 12.33 -27.41
CA LEU A 560 -33.83 13.79 -27.36
C LEU A 560 -33.22 14.28 -26.03
N SER A 561 -33.23 13.45 -24.99
CA SER A 561 -32.59 13.71 -23.70
C SER A 561 -31.07 13.60 -23.74
N LEU A 562 -30.50 13.04 -24.82
CA LEU A 562 -29.08 12.69 -24.92
C LEU A 562 -28.23 13.96 -25.02
N THR A 563 -27.34 14.16 -24.05
CA THR A 563 -26.39 15.27 -23.96
C THR A 563 -24.99 14.87 -24.41
N GLU A 564 -24.66 13.59 -24.30
CA GLU A 564 -23.35 13.01 -24.60
C GLU A 564 -23.46 11.74 -25.45
N LEU A 565 -22.64 11.66 -26.50
CA LEU A 565 -22.48 10.47 -27.35
C LEU A 565 -21.00 10.16 -27.57
N CYS A 566 -20.57 9.00 -27.09
CA CYS A 566 -19.20 8.52 -27.20
C CYS A 566 -19.13 7.27 -28.10
N ILE A 567 -18.29 7.29 -29.13
CA ILE A 567 -18.12 6.19 -30.08
C ILE A 567 -16.63 5.85 -30.19
N TYR A 568 -16.23 4.71 -29.63
CA TYR A 568 -14.85 4.23 -29.65
C TYR A 568 -14.79 2.85 -30.31
N GLY A 569 -13.83 2.65 -31.21
CA GLY A 569 -13.61 1.32 -31.83
C GLY A 569 -14.77 0.82 -32.69
N CYS A 570 -15.63 1.71 -33.18
CA CYS A 570 -16.81 1.38 -34.02
C CYS A 570 -16.68 1.95 -35.45
N PRO A 571 -15.79 1.41 -36.31
CA PRO A 571 -15.40 2.00 -37.59
C PRO A 571 -16.57 2.28 -38.55
N VAL A 572 -17.53 1.36 -38.67
CA VAL A 572 -18.68 1.52 -39.59
C VAL A 572 -19.63 2.62 -39.11
N LEU A 573 -19.88 2.71 -37.80
CA LEU A 573 -20.74 3.74 -37.24
C LEU A 573 -20.06 5.11 -37.31
N LYS A 574 -18.75 5.17 -36.98
CA LYS A 574 -17.93 6.36 -37.11
C LYS A 574 -18.04 6.99 -38.49
N GLU A 575 -17.88 6.21 -39.57
CA GLU A 575 -18.03 6.71 -40.95
C GLU A 575 -19.42 7.31 -41.19
N ARG A 576 -20.46 6.67 -40.68
CA ARG A 576 -21.86 7.10 -40.86
C ARG A 576 -22.25 8.29 -39.99
N CYS A 577 -21.53 8.54 -38.90
CA CYS A 577 -21.74 9.65 -37.97
C CYS A 577 -20.77 10.83 -38.22
N GLN A 578 -20.00 10.82 -39.32
CA GLN A 578 -19.06 11.91 -39.62
C GLN A 578 -19.73 13.29 -39.71
N PRO A 579 -19.11 14.35 -39.16
CA PRO A 579 -19.64 15.71 -39.24
C PRO A 579 -19.90 16.18 -40.67
N GLY A 580 -21.12 16.63 -40.95
CA GLY A 580 -21.54 17.22 -42.23
C GLY A 580 -21.61 16.27 -43.44
N LYS A 581 -21.07 15.05 -43.33
CA LYS A 581 -21.00 14.06 -44.44
C LYS A 581 -21.66 12.73 -44.11
N GLY A 582 -21.72 12.38 -42.83
CA GLY A 582 -22.26 11.11 -42.37
C GLY A 582 -23.78 11.03 -42.55
N ARG A 583 -24.27 9.88 -43.02
CA ARG A 583 -25.71 9.63 -43.21
C ARG A 583 -26.54 9.84 -41.93
N TYR A 584 -25.97 9.64 -40.75
CA TYR A 584 -26.65 9.83 -39.46
C TYR A 584 -26.33 11.15 -38.78
N TRP A 585 -25.48 12.01 -39.35
CA TRP A 585 -25.10 13.28 -38.74
C TRP A 585 -26.31 14.13 -38.34
N HIS A 586 -27.27 14.30 -39.25
CA HIS A 586 -28.52 15.04 -38.98
C HIS A 586 -29.37 14.47 -37.84
N LYS A 587 -29.14 13.20 -37.43
CA LYS A 587 -29.85 12.55 -36.33
C LYS A 587 -29.13 12.67 -34.99
N ILE A 588 -27.87 13.09 -34.98
CA ILE A 588 -27.04 13.20 -33.77
C ILE A 588 -26.51 14.61 -33.55
N SER A 589 -26.60 15.50 -34.55
CA SER A 589 -26.07 16.87 -34.49
C SER A 589 -26.76 17.78 -33.47
N HIS A 590 -27.86 17.32 -32.86
CA HIS A 590 -28.52 18.03 -31.77
C HIS A 590 -27.86 17.76 -30.40
N ILE A 591 -26.98 16.76 -30.32
CA ILE A 591 -26.30 16.35 -29.09
C ILE A 591 -25.14 17.33 -28.83
N PRO A 592 -25.08 17.98 -27.66
CA PRO A 592 -24.04 18.95 -27.30
C PRO A 592 -22.61 18.41 -27.30
N TYR A 593 -22.41 17.17 -26.83
CA TYR A 593 -21.08 16.56 -26.71
C TYR A 593 -21.01 15.27 -27.53
N ILE A 594 -20.10 15.23 -28.51
CA ILE A 594 -19.86 14.05 -29.34
C ILE A 594 -18.36 13.76 -29.37
N ASP A 595 -17.96 12.60 -28.84
CA ASP A 595 -16.59 12.08 -28.95
C ASP A 595 -16.56 10.86 -29.87
N ILE A 596 -15.72 10.89 -30.90
CA ILE A 596 -15.50 9.75 -31.80
C ILE A 596 -14.00 9.40 -31.89
N ASP A 597 -13.64 8.23 -31.37
CA ASP A 597 -12.25 7.73 -31.26
C ASP A 597 -11.30 8.77 -30.63
N TRP A 598 -11.69 9.29 -29.46
CA TRP A 598 -10.91 10.23 -28.64
C TRP A 598 -10.74 11.60 -29.32
N LYS A 599 -11.76 12.02 -30.06
CA LYS A 599 -11.83 13.31 -30.76
C LYS A 599 -13.20 13.93 -30.52
N MET A 600 -13.19 15.05 -29.78
CA MET A 600 -14.37 15.89 -29.63
C MET A 600 -14.70 16.63 -30.94
N ILE A 601 -15.98 16.69 -31.27
CA ILE A 601 -16.52 17.22 -32.53
C ILE A 601 -17.31 18.51 -32.30
#